data_AF-A0A926D2D3-F1
#
_entry.id   AF-A0A926D2D3-F1
#
_cell.length_a   1.000
_cell.length_b   1.000
_cell.length_c   1.000
_cell.angle_alpha   90.00
_cell.angle_beta   90.00
_cell.angle_gamma   90.00
#
_symmetry.space_group_name_H-M   'P 1'
#
loop_
_entity.id
_entity.type
_entity.pdbx_description
1 polymer ?
#
loop_
_entity_poly.entity_id
_entity_poly.type
_entity_poly.pdbx_seq_one_letter_code
_entity_poly.pdbx_strand_id
1 'polypeptide(L)'
;MKKWMLLPALAIGLGLLTACGGETGGTPSAPAATAKPSAAGPSTPMAVPEATAEATPEAKDSPAPDQDGAKTPPKSSSTKPEKEWIPEDQRATLYVVLGDSVQKYDAVCDRNASVNDQTMTLIHALGKALGMEFEVLDITNGKGGMTINFSKDSFPVNPDGYLELSDDDRVVHFFDYETSAFSAMDSIKMTLQEHFGGNMPVYFTCEGGDIFLKNLGMNGEGITVPGTEPYTKASDFIEGW
;
A
#
# COMPACT_ATOMS: atom_id res chain seq x y z
N MET A 1 -2.24 38.17 -31.05
CA MET A 1 -2.22 37.52 -32.38
C MET A 1 -2.26 36.01 -32.14
N LYS A 2 -3.36 35.36 -32.52
CA LYS A 2 -3.66 33.95 -32.26
C LYS A 2 -2.87 33.07 -33.24
N LYS A 3 -1.96 32.22 -32.77
CA LYS A 3 -1.33 31.17 -33.57
C LYS A 3 -2.20 29.92 -33.52
N TRP A 4 -2.61 29.49 -34.70
CA TRP A 4 -3.46 28.33 -34.93
C TRP A 4 -2.68 27.03 -34.75
N MET A 5 -3.35 26.06 -34.15
CA MET A 5 -2.98 24.66 -34.04
C MET A 5 -2.99 23.98 -35.41
N LEU A 6 -2.01 23.11 -35.64
CA LEU A 6 -2.00 22.09 -36.69
C LEU A 6 -1.21 20.90 -36.14
N LEU A 7 -1.90 19.81 -35.83
CA LEU A 7 -1.31 18.49 -35.61
C LEU A 7 -2.20 17.46 -36.34
N PRO A 8 -1.62 16.64 -37.24
CA PRO A 8 -2.41 15.79 -38.12
C PRO A 8 -2.71 14.41 -37.53
N ALA A 9 -3.95 13.98 -37.82
CA ALA A 9 -4.36 12.65 -38.28
C ALA A 9 -3.66 11.39 -37.72
N LEU A 10 -4.37 10.78 -36.76
CA LEU A 10 -4.82 9.38 -36.72
C LEU A 10 -4.38 8.47 -37.89
N ALA A 11 -3.64 7.39 -37.58
CA ALA A 11 -3.53 6.20 -38.42
C ALA A 11 -3.84 4.96 -37.57
N ILE A 12 -4.99 4.35 -37.87
CA ILE A 12 -5.50 3.10 -37.31
C ILE A 12 -4.76 1.95 -38.00
N GLY A 13 -3.95 1.20 -37.24
CA GLY A 13 -3.36 -0.06 -37.68
C GLY A 13 -4.23 -1.24 -37.30
N LEU A 14 -5.12 -1.64 -38.21
CA LEU A 14 -5.92 -2.86 -38.14
C LEU A 14 -5.05 -4.06 -38.53
N GLY A 15 -4.72 -4.92 -37.57
CA GLY A 15 -4.03 -6.20 -37.80
C GLY A 15 -4.92 -7.37 -37.42
N LEU A 16 -5.53 -8.02 -38.42
CA LEU A 16 -6.24 -9.29 -38.33
C LEU A 16 -5.33 -10.40 -38.90
N LEU A 17 -5.23 -11.56 -38.23
CA LEU A 17 -5.07 -12.95 -38.75
C LEU A 17 -4.71 -13.87 -37.55
N THR A 18 -5.62 -14.67 -37.00
CA THR A 18 -6.02 -16.05 -37.40
C THR A 18 -4.97 -17.13 -37.08
N ALA A 19 -5.30 -18.05 -36.16
CA ALA A 19 -5.11 -19.50 -36.32
C ALA A 19 -5.88 -20.31 -35.25
N CYS A 20 -6.59 -21.33 -35.71
CA CYS A 20 -7.32 -22.36 -34.96
C CYS A 20 -6.43 -23.57 -34.61
N GLY A 21 -6.89 -24.36 -33.63
CA GLY A 21 -6.56 -25.78 -33.44
C GLY A 21 -5.78 -26.06 -32.15
N GLY A 22 -6.12 -27.03 -31.30
CA GLY A 22 -7.11 -28.10 -31.39
C GLY A 22 -7.16 -28.89 -30.06
N GLU A 23 -8.20 -29.71 -29.93
CA GLU A 23 -8.63 -30.50 -28.77
C GLU A 23 -7.68 -31.64 -28.35
N THR A 24 -7.75 -32.00 -27.06
CA THR A 24 -7.83 -33.35 -26.44
C THR A 24 -7.39 -33.19 -24.97
N GLY A 25 -8.13 -33.59 -23.92
CA GLY A 25 -8.96 -34.78 -23.72
C GLY A 25 -8.32 -35.58 -22.58
N GLY A 26 -8.87 -35.56 -21.35
CA GLY A 26 -8.39 -36.43 -20.27
C GLY A 26 -8.77 -36.02 -18.84
N THR A 27 -9.87 -36.58 -18.33
CA THR A 27 -10.15 -36.85 -16.89
C THR A 27 -10.70 -38.29 -16.86
N PRO A 28 -10.83 -39.00 -15.72
CA PRO A 28 -10.37 -38.74 -14.35
C PRO A 28 -9.65 -39.94 -13.72
N SER A 29 -9.09 -39.78 -12.51
CA SER A 29 -8.95 -40.88 -11.54
C SER A 29 -8.76 -40.36 -10.12
N ALA A 30 -9.77 -40.62 -9.27
CA ALA A 30 -9.65 -40.88 -7.84
C ALA A 30 -10.00 -42.36 -7.63
N PRO A 31 -9.49 -43.02 -6.57
CA PRO A 31 -10.27 -43.21 -5.33
C PRO A 31 -9.42 -43.07 -4.06
N ALA A 32 -9.86 -42.38 -3.01
CA ALA A 32 -10.71 -42.83 -1.88
C ALA A 32 -10.09 -43.88 -0.93
N ALA A 33 -9.85 -43.50 0.34
CA ALA A 33 -10.31 -44.16 1.58
C ALA A 33 -9.65 -43.50 2.83
N THR A 34 -10.37 -42.80 3.70
CA THR A 34 -11.14 -43.26 4.89
C THR A 34 -10.29 -43.58 6.13
N ALA A 35 -10.38 -42.73 7.19
CA ALA A 35 -10.70 -43.14 8.57
C ALA A 35 -10.72 -41.95 9.57
N LYS A 36 -11.86 -41.79 10.25
CA LYS A 36 -12.17 -41.03 11.51
C LYS A 36 -11.75 -41.91 12.73
N PRO A 37 -12.09 -41.65 14.03
CA PRO A 37 -12.45 -40.43 14.81
C PRO A 37 -11.72 -40.30 16.18
N SER A 38 -11.84 -39.16 16.90
CA SER A 38 -11.99 -39.07 18.39
C SER A 38 -12.21 -37.60 18.80
N ALA A 39 -13.39 -37.13 19.26
CA ALA A 39 -13.90 -37.14 20.66
C ALA A 39 -12.86 -36.62 21.69
N ALA A 40 -13.09 -35.60 22.54
CA ALA A 40 -14.29 -35.11 23.22
C ALA A 40 -14.15 -33.63 23.70
N GLY A 41 -15.27 -32.92 23.94
CA GLY A 41 -15.34 -31.61 24.65
C GLY A 41 -15.37 -31.79 26.19
N PRO A 42 -16.13 -30.99 26.98
CA PRO A 42 -16.48 -29.56 26.91
C PRO A 42 -16.06 -28.81 28.22
N SER A 43 -16.24 -27.48 28.33
CA SER A 43 -16.70 -26.80 29.56
C SER A 43 -16.91 -25.28 29.37
N THR A 44 -17.92 -24.79 30.08
CA THR A 44 -18.66 -23.54 29.92
C THR A 44 -18.24 -22.50 31.03
N PRO A 45 -19.01 -21.44 31.40
CA PRO A 45 -18.60 -20.03 31.34
C PRO A 45 -18.53 -19.31 32.72
N MET A 46 -18.63 -17.96 32.69
CA MET A 46 -18.81 -16.97 33.79
C MET A 46 -17.50 -16.41 34.35
N ALA A 47 -17.35 -15.12 34.70
CA ALA A 47 -18.33 -14.16 35.18
C ALA A 47 -17.95 -12.69 34.88
N VAL A 48 -18.99 -11.88 34.76
CA VAL A 48 -19.04 -10.41 34.87
C VAL A 48 -19.15 -10.03 36.35
N PRO A 49 -18.61 -8.88 36.79
CA PRO A 49 -19.43 -7.80 37.36
C PRO A 49 -19.01 -6.45 36.73
N GLU A 50 -19.86 -5.56 36.22
CA GLU A 50 -20.99 -4.78 36.79
C GLU A 50 -20.67 -4.06 38.12
N ALA A 51 -20.35 -2.76 38.03
CA ALA A 51 -20.96 -1.66 38.79
C ALA A 51 -20.34 -0.32 38.33
N THR A 52 -21.03 0.59 37.62
CA THR A 52 -22.11 1.54 38.01
C THR A 52 -21.58 2.92 38.42
N ALA A 53 -21.87 3.90 37.55
CA ALA A 53 -22.25 5.32 37.77
C ALA A 53 -21.36 6.21 38.69
N GLU A 54 -21.30 7.54 38.61
CA GLU A 54 -22.25 8.54 38.13
C GLU A 54 -21.57 9.93 38.12
N ALA A 55 -22.18 10.85 37.38
CA ALA A 55 -22.32 12.28 37.68
C ALA A 55 -21.18 13.28 37.34
N THR A 56 -21.55 14.07 36.33
CA THR A 56 -21.05 15.33 35.74
C THR A 56 -21.26 16.55 36.69
N PRO A 57 -21.19 17.81 36.19
CA PRO A 57 -20.13 18.80 36.38
C PRO A 57 -20.52 19.94 37.36
N GLU A 58 -19.58 20.82 37.74
CA GLU A 58 -19.97 22.20 38.06
C GLU A 58 -18.86 23.22 37.80
N ALA A 59 -19.31 24.41 37.45
CA ALA A 59 -18.59 25.46 36.77
C ALA A 59 -18.34 26.68 37.67
N LYS A 60 -17.54 27.60 37.12
CA LYS A 60 -17.36 29.03 37.45
C LYS A 60 -16.38 29.35 38.58
N ASP A 61 -15.30 30.04 38.22
CA ASP A 61 -15.30 31.48 38.48
C ASP A 61 -14.39 32.26 37.51
N SER A 62 -14.84 33.45 37.12
CA SER A 62 -14.03 34.49 36.47
C SER A 62 -13.50 35.44 37.55
N PRO A 63 -12.39 36.15 37.30
CA PRO A 63 -12.58 37.51 36.77
C PRO A 63 -11.49 37.94 35.77
N ALA A 64 -11.88 38.87 34.88
CA ALA A 64 -10.98 39.79 34.17
C ALA A 64 -11.11 41.19 34.84
N PRO A 65 -10.40 42.26 34.40
CA PRO A 65 -9.24 42.35 33.51
C PRO A 65 -8.09 43.18 34.13
N ASP A 66 -6.87 43.07 33.59
CA ASP A 66 -5.91 44.18 33.63
C ASP A 66 -5.36 44.43 32.22
N GLN A 67 -5.51 45.67 31.80
CA GLN A 67 -4.87 46.26 30.64
C GLN A 67 -3.40 46.48 30.96
N ASP A 68 -2.48 46.10 30.08
CA ASP A 68 -1.53 47.00 29.41
C ASP A 68 -0.50 46.14 28.62
N GLY A 69 0.02 46.67 27.51
CA GLY A 69 1.22 46.11 26.87
C GLY A 69 1.08 45.58 25.44
N ALA A 70 1.17 46.52 24.49
CA ALA A 70 1.83 46.37 23.19
C ALA A 70 1.50 45.12 22.31
N LYS A 71 0.52 45.28 21.42
CA LYS A 71 0.36 44.42 20.23
C LYS A 71 1.51 44.65 19.25
N THR A 72 2.55 43.82 19.36
CA THR A 72 3.45 43.53 18.23
C THR A 72 2.76 42.44 17.40
N PRO A 73 2.53 42.61 16.09
CA PRO A 73 2.00 41.52 15.28
C PRO A 73 3.02 40.37 15.26
N PRO A 74 2.61 39.11 15.49
CA PRO A 74 3.51 37.98 15.30
C PRO A 74 3.91 37.97 13.83
N LYS A 75 5.19 38.22 13.59
CA LYS A 75 5.85 38.04 12.30
C LYS A 75 5.69 36.55 11.96
N SER A 76 4.72 36.25 11.10
CA SER A 76 4.59 34.93 10.48
C SER A 76 5.89 34.65 9.73
N SER A 77 6.81 33.96 10.40
CA SER A 77 7.89 33.24 9.76
C SER A 77 7.26 32.01 9.13
N SER A 78 6.69 32.17 7.94
CA SER A 78 6.47 31.06 7.03
C SER A 78 7.85 30.57 6.58
N THR A 79 8.47 29.75 7.42
CA THR A 79 9.67 28.99 7.08
C THR A 79 9.24 27.99 6.02
N LYS A 80 9.43 28.36 4.76
CA LYS A 80 9.33 27.46 3.61
C LYS A 80 10.25 26.26 3.90
N PRO A 81 9.80 25.01 3.81
CA PRO A 81 10.66 23.86 4.09
C PRO A 81 11.83 23.90 3.11
N GLU A 82 13.02 24.11 3.65
CA GLU A 82 14.27 24.03 2.91
C GLU A 82 14.36 22.59 2.38
N LYS A 83 14.36 22.42 1.06
CA LYS A 83 14.58 21.11 0.45
C LYS A 83 15.99 20.68 0.84
N GLU A 84 16.07 19.77 1.79
CA GLU A 84 17.31 19.14 2.20
C GLU A 84 18.02 18.58 0.97
N TRP A 85 19.29 18.97 0.79
CA TRP A 85 20.07 18.56 -0.37
C TRP A 85 20.47 17.09 -0.21
N ILE A 86 19.98 16.23 -1.11
CA ILE A 86 20.31 14.80 -1.14
C ILE A 86 21.45 14.59 -2.15
N PRO A 87 22.60 14.00 -1.75
CA PRO A 87 23.66 13.62 -2.67
C PRO A 87 23.15 12.73 -3.81
N GLU A 88 23.64 12.92 -5.05
CA GLU A 88 23.14 12.17 -6.22
C GLU A 88 23.33 10.65 -6.09
N ASP A 89 24.42 10.22 -5.45
CA ASP A 89 24.74 8.82 -5.18
C ASP A 89 23.83 8.18 -4.11
N GLN A 90 23.11 9.00 -3.35
CA GLN A 90 22.14 8.58 -2.34
C GLN A 90 20.70 8.90 -2.74
N ARG A 91 20.48 9.40 -3.96
CA ARG A 91 19.15 9.80 -4.42
C ARG A 91 18.44 8.63 -5.10
N ALA A 92 17.26 8.30 -4.56
CA ALA A 92 16.28 7.44 -5.19
C ALA A 92 14.99 8.23 -5.48
N THR A 93 14.21 7.74 -6.44
CA THR A 93 12.90 8.30 -6.76
C THR A 93 11.84 7.29 -6.33
N LEU A 94 10.95 7.71 -5.43
CA LEU A 94 9.75 6.97 -5.10
C LEU A 94 8.66 7.31 -6.11
N TYR A 95 7.94 6.28 -6.56
CA TYR A 95 6.81 6.39 -7.46
C TYR A 95 5.55 6.02 -6.68
N VAL A 96 4.72 7.02 -6.40
CA VAL A 96 3.44 6.85 -5.74
C VAL A 96 2.35 6.80 -6.80
N VAL A 97 1.78 5.62 -7.00
CA VAL A 97 0.72 5.35 -7.97
C VAL A 97 -0.63 5.54 -7.30
N LEU A 98 -1.49 6.37 -7.90
CA LEU A 98 -2.84 6.71 -7.43
C LEU A 98 -3.81 6.58 -8.60
N GLY A 99 -4.38 5.38 -8.77
CA GLY A 99 -5.16 5.03 -9.97
C GLY A 99 -4.35 5.27 -11.24
N ASP A 100 -4.84 6.16 -12.11
CA ASP A 100 -4.19 6.50 -13.38
C ASP A 100 -3.05 7.54 -13.27
N SER A 101 -2.80 8.06 -12.06
CA SER A 101 -1.80 9.11 -11.84
C SER A 101 -0.57 8.59 -11.09
N VAL A 102 0.60 9.14 -11.41
CA VAL A 102 1.86 8.80 -10.74
C VAL A 102 2.52 10.07 -10.23
N GLN A 103 2.75 10.12 -8.92
CA GLN A 103 3.49 11.19 -8.25
C GLN A 103 4.91 10.70 -7.94
N LYS A 104 5.89 11.62 -8.00
CA LYS A 104 7.30 11.31 -7.77
C LYS A 104 7.82 12.07 -6.56
N TYR A 105 8.49 11.35 -5.67
CA TYR A 105 9.13 11.91 -4.48
C TYR A 105 10.60 11.55 -4.45
N ASP A 106 11.43 12.46 -3.96
CA ASP A 106 12.84 12.16 -3.70
C ASP A 106 12.97 11.43 -2.37
N ALA A 107 13.76 10.37 -2.34
CA ALA A 107 14.11 9.65 -1.13
C ALA A 107 15.63 9.46 -1.03
N VAL A 108 16.09 9.29 0.21
CA VAL A 108 17.48 8.94 0.52
C VAL A 108 17.59 7.42 0.54
N CYS A 109 18.50 6.88 -0.27
CA CYS A 109 18.80 5.46 -0.36
C CYS A 109 20.27 5.29 -0.73
N ASP A 110 21.07 4.67 0.13
CA ASP A 110 22.47 4.39 -0.16
C ASP A 110 22.60 3.31 -1.24
N ARG A 111 23.08 3.69 -2.43
CA ARG A 111 23.26 2.77 -3.56
C ARG A 111 24.33 1.71 -3.32
N ASN A 112 25.19 1.88 -2.32
CA ASN A 112 26.21 0.89 -1.96
C ASN A 112 25.71 -0.14 -0.94
N ALA A 113 24.53 0.06 -0.35
CA ALA A 113 23.93 -0.90 0.55
C ALA A 113 23.51 -2.19 -0.19
N SER A 114 23.23 -3.28 0.53
CA SER A 114 22.77 -4.50 -0.11
C SER A 114 21.42 -4.28 -0.81
N VAL A 115 21.09 -5.11 -1.81
CA VAL A 115 19.78 -5.03 -2.50
C VAL A 115 18.63 -5.10 -1.49
N ASN A 116 18.73 -5.98 -0.49
CA ASN A 116 17.70 -6.12 0.54
C ASN A 116 17.57 -4.85 1.40
N ASP A 117 18.69 -4.24 1.80
CA ASP A 117 18.67 -2.99 2.59
C ASP A 117 18.10 -1.82 1.79
N GLN A 118 18.47 -1.72 0.50
CA GLN A 118 17.91 -0.72 -0.41
C GLN A 118 16.41 -0.91 -0.56
N THR A 119 15.94 -2.14 -0.80
CA THR A 119 14.51 -2.46 -0.90
C THR A 119 13.74 -2.11 0.37
N MET A 120 14.23 -2.50 1.55
CA MET A 120 13.63 -2.11 2.84
C MET A 120 13.53 -0.59 2.97
N THR A 121 14.62 0.12 2.66
CA THR A 121 14.67 1.58 2.74
C THR A 121 13.61 2.23 1.84
N LEU A 122 13.48 1.75 0.60
CA LEU A 122 12.50 2.28 -0.35
C LEU A 122 11.06 1.99 0.07
N ILE A 123 10.77 0.77 0.54
CA ILE A 123 9.43 0.40 1.03
C ILE A 123 9.07 1.24 2.26
N HIS A 124 9.97 1.39 3.22
CA HIS A 124 9.72 2.24 4.39
C HIS A 124 9.52 3.71 4.02
N ALA A 125 10.28 4.22 3.04
CA ALA A 125 10.12 5.58 2.55
C ALA A 125 8.77 5.78 1.85
N LEU A 126 8.29 4.78 1.10
CA LEU A 126 6.93 4.75 0.56
C LEU A 126 5.88 4.75 1.68
N GLY A 127 6.08 3.96 2.74
CA GLY A 127 5.17 3.93 3.88
C GLY A 127 4.97 5.31 4.50
N LYS A 128 6.07 6.05 4.68
CA LYS A 128 6.00 7.44 5.14
C LYS A 128 5.27 8.36 4.17
N ALA A 129 5.49 8.22 2.86
CA ALA A 129 4.83 9.05 1.84
C ALA A 129 3.32 8.77 1.75
N LEU A 130 2.91 7.52 1.98
CA LEU A 130 1.51 7.07 1.90
C LEU A 130 0.77 7.12 3.24
N GLY A 131 1.49 7.33 4.36
CA GLY A 131 0.91 7.23 5.70
C GLY A 131 0.54 5.82 6.11
N MET A 132 1.30 4.83 5.65
CA MET A 132 1.04 3.41 5.83
C MET A 132 2.22 2.72 6.48
N GLU A 133 1.95 1.77 7.37
CA GLU A 133 3.00 0.96 7.97
C GLU A 133 3.22 -0.29 7.14
N PHE A 134 4.43 -0.41 6.59
CA PHE A 134 4.87 -1.60 5.87
C PHE A 134 5.81 -2.40 6.74
N GLU A 135 5.31 -3.46 7.37
CA GLU A 135 6.10 -4.41 8.14
C GLU A 135 6.52 -5.58 7.23
N VAL A 136 7.73 -5.49 6.69
CA VAL A 136 8.33 -6.52 5.83
C VAL A 136 9.12 -7.50 6.69
N LEU A 137 8.73 -8.77 6.66
CA LEU A 137 9.39 -9.88 7.36
C LEU A 137 10.65 -10.36 6.64
N ASP A 138 10.60 -10.43 5.31
CA ASP A 138 11.71 -10.93 4.50
C ASP A 138 11.67 -10.40 3.06
N ILE A 139 12.86 -10.31 2.45
CA ILE A 139 13.04 -9.98 1.03
C ILE A 139 13.96 -11.02 0.42
N THR A 140 13.42 -11.76 -0.55
CA THR A 140 14.18 -12.79 -1.25
C THR A 140 14.30 -12.46 -2.74
N ASN A 141 15.50 -12.68 -3.28
CA ASN A 141 15.80 -12.47 -4.71
C ASN A 141 15.65 -13.80 -5.47
N GLY A 142 14.46 -14.40 -5.39
CA GLY A 142 14.11 -15.70 -5.99
C GLY A 142 13.27 -15.58 -7.25
N LYS A 143 13.05 -16.70 -7.96
CA LYS A 143 12.15 -16.79 -9.14
C LYS A 143 12.45 -15.81 -10.29
N GLY A 144 13.69 -15.33 -10.39
CA GLY A 144 14.09 -14.33 -11.40
C GLY A 144 13.62 -12.90 -11.10
N GLY A 145 13.17 -12.63 -9.88
CA GLY A 145 12.72 -11.31 -9.44
C GLY A 145 12.90 -11.10 -7.93
N MET A 146 12.07 -10.25 -7.35
CA MET A 146 12.10 -9.90 -5.94
C MET A 146 10.77 -10.30 -5.28
N THR A 147 10.83 -11.02 -4.16
CA THR A 147 9.67 -11.36 -3.35
C THR A 147 9.70 -10.57 -2.05
N ILE A 148 8.64 -9.82 -1.80
CA ILE A 148 8.42 -9.07 -0.56
C ILE A 148 7.44 -9.86 0.30
N ASN A 149 7.87 -10.25 1.49
CA ASN A 149 7.03 -10.97 2.43
C ASN A 149 6.61 -10.06 3.58
N PHE A 150 5.33 -9.73 3.64
CA PHE A 150 4.76 -8.88 4.68
C PHE A 150 4.38 -9.70 5.92
N SER A 151 4.35 -9.03 7.07
CA SER A 151 3.64 -9.51 8.24
C SER A 151 2.12 -9.40 8.01
N LYS A 152 1.35 -10.17 8.78
CA LYS A 152 -0.12 -10.05 8.80
C LYS A 152 -0.61 -8.71 9.34
N ASP A 153 0.23 -7.99 10.10
CA ASP A 153 -0.09 -6.73 10.76
C ASP A 153 0.28 -5.53 9.88
N SER A 154 1.11 -5.75 8.83
CA SER A 154 1.47 -4.79 7.81
C SER A 154 0.28 -4.35 6.98
N PHE A 155 0.25 -3.08 6.58
CA PHE A 155 -0.45 -2.69 5.36
C PHE A 155 0.24 -3.37 4.16
N PRO A 156 -0.45 -3.83 3.09
CA PRO A 156 -1.88 -3.80 2.85
C PRO A 156 -2.66 -4.97 3.46
N VAL A 157 -2.03 -5.90 4.19
CA VAL A 157 -2.73 -7.10 4.73
C VAL A 157 -3.74 -6.74 5.82
N ASN A 158 -3.36 -5.82 6.69
CA ASN A 158 -4.22 -5.29 7.75
C ASN A 158 -4.72 -3.88 7.38
N PRO A 159 -6.04 -3.67 7.26
CA PRO A 159 -6.60 -2.33 7.00
C PRO A 159 -6.36 -1.34 8.14
N ASP A 160 -6.10 -1.82 9.37
CA ASP A 160 -5.81 -0.95 10.52
C ASP A 160 -4.33 -0.52 10.57
N GLY A 161 -3.49 -0.98 9.62
CA GLY A 161 -2.07 -0.64 9.50
C GLY A 161 -1.76 0.78 8.98
N TYR A 162 -2.67 1.73 9.18
CA TYR A 162 -2.40 3.14 8.89
C TYR A 162 -1.44 3.68 9.94
N LEU A 163 -0.39 4.40 9.51
CA LEU A 163 0.43 5.16 10.45
C LEU A 163 -0.43 6.31 10.97
N GLU A 164 -0.45 6.53 12.29
CA GLU A 164 -0.94 7.79 12.84
C GLU A 164 -0.08 8.91 12.28
N LEU A 165 -0.64 9.65 11.32
CA LEU A 165 0.06 10.71 10.63
C LEU A 165 0.26 11.88 11.58
N SER A 166 1.53 12.28 11.77
CA SER A 166 1.82 13.66 12.17
C SER A 166 1.34 14.61 11.06
N ASP A 167 0.97 15.84 11.41
CA ASP A 167 0.44 16.92 10.55
C ASP A 167 1.35 17.37 9.35
N ASP A 168 2.16 16.48 8.78
CA ASP A 168 3.01 16.75 7.62
C ASP A 168 2.17 16.74 6.34
N ASP A 169 2.11 17.89 5.66
CA ASP A 169 1.35 18.16 4.43
C ASP A 169 1.70 17.26 3.22
N ARG A 170 2.59 16.27 3.41
CA ARG A 170 3.10 15.39 2.34
C ARG A 170 2.38 14.06 2.24
N VAL A 171 1.49 13.75 3.17
CA VAL A 171 0.81 12.45 3.15
C VAL A 171 -0.29 12.44 2.11
N VAL A 172 -0.28 11.39 1.27
CA VAL A 172 -1.40 11.10 0.39
C VAL A 172 -2.54 10.47 1.19
N HIS A 173 -3.67 11.16 1.27
CA HIS A 173 -4.90 10.59 1.85
C HIS A 173 -5.65 9.76 0.80
N PHE A 174 -5.97 8.52 1.15
CA PHE A 174 -6.85 7.66 0.38
C PHE A 174 -8.25 7.63 0.99
N PHE A 175 -9.27 7.45 0.16
CA PHE A 175 -10.67 7.51 0.57
C PHE A 175 -11.25 6.15 0.96
N ASP A 176 -10.65 5.04 0.50
CA ASP A 176 -11.09 3.67 0.77
C ASP A 176 -9.90 2.69 0.78
N TYR A 177 -10.04 1.61 1.56
CA TYR A 177 -8.98 0.62 1.77
C TYR A 177 -8.61 -0.14 0.49
N GLU A 178 -9.56 -0.37 -0.42
CA GLU A 178 -9.30 -1.05 -1.71
C GLU A 178 -8.26 -0.29 -2.52
N THR A 179 -8.58 0.97 -2.78
CA THR A 179 -7.72 1.87 -3.55
C THR A 179 -6.39 2.06 -2.84
N SER A 180 -6.38 2.18 -1.50
CA SER A 180 -5.15 2.25 -0.70
C SER A 180 -4.26 1.03 -0.87
N ALA A 181 -4.82 -0.17 -0.72
CA ALA A 181 -4.08 -1.44 -0.74
C ALA A 181 -3.39 -1.65 -2.08
N PHE A 182 -4.12 -1.49 -3.17
CA PHE A 182 -3.56 -1.63 -4.51
C PHE A 182 -2.61 -0.50 -4.87
N SER A 183 -2.91 0.75 -4.48
CA SER A 183 -2.00 1.87 -4.70
C SER A 183 -0.66 1.64 -3.99
N ALA A 184 -0.67 1.09 -2.77
CA ALA A 184 0.54 0.70 -2.07
C ALA A 184 1.35 -0.35 -2.83
N MET A 185 0.70 -1.43 -3.27
CA MET A 185 1.35 -2.51 -4.02
C MET A 185 1.90 -2.05 -5.37
N ASP A 186 1.12 -1.26 -6.13
CA ASP A 186 1.53 -0.65 -7.39
C ASP A 186 2.72 0.31 -7.19
N SER A 187 2.70 1.12 -6.13
CA SER A 187 3.77 2.05 -5.79
C SER A 187 5.07 1.32 -5.44
N ILE A 188 4.98 0.27 -4.63
CA ILE A 188 6.14 -0.57 -4.28
C ILE A 188 6.71 -1.21 -5.53
N LYS A 189 5.87 -1.86 -6.34
CA LYS A 189 6.32 -2.50 -7.59
C LYS A 189 7.01 -1.49 -8.51
N MET A 190 6.35 -0.37 -8.81
CA MET A 190 6.88 0.62 -9.75
C MET A 190 8.20 1.22 -9.24
N THR A 191 8.28 1.54 -7.95
CA THR A 191 9.52 2.06 -7.34
C THR A 191 10.67 1.06 -7.44
N LEU A 192 10.44 -0.22 -7.12
CA LEU A 192 11.48 -1.24 -7.19
C LEU A 192 11.91 -1.54 -8.63
N GLN A 193 10.97 -1.57 -9.56
CA GLN A 193 11.28 -1.77 -10.98
C GLN A 193 12.10 -0.61 -11.54
N GLU A 194 11.70 0.63 -11.29
CA GLU A 194 12.45 1.81 -11.76
C GLU A 194 13.84 1.93 -11.10
N HIS A 195 13.96 1.51 -9.83
CA HIS A 195 15.24 1.58 -9.10
C HIS A 195 16.22 0.47 -9.49
N PHE A 196 15.77 -0.78 -9.64
CA PHE A 196 16.64 -1.94 -9.89
C PHE A 196 16.66 -2.43 -11.35
N GLY A 197 15.81 -1.90 -12.23
CA GLY A 197 15.73 -2.24 -13.65
C GLY A 197 14.31 -2.60 -14.08
N GLY A 198 13.72 -1.76 -14.94
CA GLY A 198 12.28 -1.56 -15.19
C GLY A 198 11.40 -2.75 -15.59
N ASN A 199 11.91 -3.99 -15.59
CA ASN A 199 11.15 -5.20 -15.91
C ASN A 199 11.34 -6.33 -14.88
N MET A 200 11.96 -6.08 -13.73
CA MET A 200 12.12 -7.09 -12.69
C MET A 200 10.74 -7.54 -12.16
N PRO A 201 10.42 -8.85 -12.15
CA PRO A 201 9.21 -9.36 -11.52
C PRO A 201 9.22 -9.04 -10.01
N VAL A 202 8.09 -8.58 -9.50
CA VAL A 202 7.88 -8.35 -8.06
C VAL A 202 6.76 -9.27 -7.59
N TYR A 203 6.99 -10.03 -6.53
CA TYR A 203 6.03 -10.93 -5.92
C TYR A 203 5.70 -10.40 -4.54
N PHE A 204 4.44 -10.51 -4.14
CA PHE A 204 3.99 -10.11 -2.82
C PHE A 204 3.43 -11.33 -2.09
N THR A 205 3.86 -11.52 -0.85
CA THR A 205 3.45 -12.63 0.02
C THR A 205 3.12 -12.13 1.42
N CYS A 206 2.30 -12.86 2.16
CA CYS A 206 2.06 -12.67 3.59
C CYS A 206 2.42 -13.94 4.32
N GLU A 207 3.37 -13.85 5.27
CA GLU A 207 3.89 -15.02 6.01
C GLU A 207 4.26 -16.21 5.09
N GLY A 208 4.76 -15.92 3.87
CA GLY A 208 5.16 -16.89 2.86
C GLY A 208 4.03 -17.47 2.00
N GLY A 209 2.78 -17.05 2.21
CA GLY A 209 1.61 -17.42 1.44
C GLY A 209 1.05 -16.29 0.57
N ASP A 210 -0.14 -16.50 0.03
CA ASP A 210 -0.88 -15.48 -0.72
C ASP A 210 -1.31 -14.33 0.20
N ILE A 211 -1.50 -13.15 -0.38
CA ILE A 211 -2.08 -12.01 0.34
C ILE A 211 -3.60 -12.06 0.18
N PHE A 212 -4.32 -11.97 1.29
CA PHE A 212 -5.77 -11.84 1.29
C PHE A 212 -6.18 -10.46 1.76
N LEU A 213 -6.64 -9.63 0.81
CA LEU A 213 -7.11 -8.29 1.05
C LEU A 213 -8.61 -8.34 1.39
N LYS A 214 -8.93 -8.19 2.67
CA LYS A 214 -10.30 -8.35 3.19
C LYS A 214 -11.20 -7.19 2.76
N ASN A 215 -12.50 -7.44 2.60
CA ASN A 215 -13.51 -6.40 2.34
C ASN A 215 -13.32 -5.62 1.01
N LEU A 216 -12.72 -6.22 -0.03
CA LEU A 216 -12.42 -5.55 -1.31
C LEU A 216 -13.29 -5.98 -2.51
N GLY A 217 -14.09 -7.03 -2.38
CA GLY A 217 -14.97 -7.51 -3.45
C GLY A 217 -16.26 -6.72 -3.50
N MET A 218 -16.89 -6.63 -4.69
CA MET A 218 -18.19 -5.96 -4.90
C MET A 218 -19.33 -6.49 -4.00
N ASN A 219 -19.14 -7.65 -3.38
CA ASN A 219 -20.05 -8.34 -2.46
C ASN A 219 -19.50 -8.44 -1.02
N GLY A 220 -18.37 -7.77 -0.71
CA GLY A 220 -17.66 -7.89 0.56
C GLY A 220 -16.76 -9.12 0.67
N GLU A 221 -16.62 -9.94 -0.38
CA GLU A 221 -15.62 -11.02 -0.41
C GLU A 221 -14.22 -10.42 -0.53
N GLY A 222 -13.19 -11.02 0.09
CA GLY A 222 -11.83 -10.50 -0.05
C GLY A 222 -11.22 -10.81 -1.41
N ILE A 223 -10.21 -10.05 -1.82
CA ILE A 223 -9.41 -10.32 -3.02
C ILE A 223 -8.12 -11.03 -2.63
N THR A 224 -7.79 -12.11 -3.34
CA THR A 224 -6.53 -12.83 -3.15
C THR A 224 -5.51 -12.39 -4.20
N VAL A 225 -4.34 -11.93 -3.76
CA VAL A 225 -3.17 -11.72 -4.62
C VAL A 225 -2.25 -12.95 -4.48
N PRO A 226 -2.05 -13.74 -5.55
CA PRO A 226 -1.22 -14.94 -5.50
C PRO A 226 0.25 -14.61 -5.23
N GLY A 227 0.86 -15.26 -4.23
CA GLY A 227 2.29 -15.17 -3.96
C GLY A 227 3.16 -16.03 -4.88
N THR A 228 2.52 -16.86 -5.70
CA THR A 228 3.19 -17.76 -6.63
C THR A 228 3.48 -17.11 -7.99
N GLU A 229 2.78 -16.02 -8.33
CA GLU A 229 2.87 -15.31 -9.62
C GLU A 229 3.36 -13.87 -9.42
N PRO A 230 4.04 -13.27 -10.41
CA PRO A 230 4.44 -11.87 -10.33
C PRO A 230 3.21 -10.98 -10.24
N TYR A 231 3.25 -10.00 -9.34
CA TYR A 231 2.21 -8.99 -9.27
C TYR A 231 2.22 -8.11 -10.53
N THR A 232 1.06 -7.92 -11.12
CA THR A 232 0.88 -7.17 -12.37
C THR A 232 0.42 -5.74 -12.10
N LYS A 233 -0.86 -5.53 -11.78
CA LYS A 233 -1.45 -4.21 -11.50
C LYS A 233 -2.81 -4.39 -10.85
N ALA A 234 -3.29 -3.36 -10.16
CA ALA A 234 -4.60 -3.36 -9.49
C ALA A 234 -5.76 -3.86 -10.39
N SER A 235 -5.83 -3.35 -11.62
CA SER A 235 -6.92 -3.64 -12.56
C SER A 235 -7.01 -5.09 -13.03
N ASP A 236 -5.99 -5.92 -12.78
CA ASP A 236 -6.07 -7.35 -13.08
C ASP A 236 -6.80 -8.15 -11.98
N PHE A 237 -6.97 -7.56 -10.79
CA PHE A 237 -7.61 -8.19 -9.63
C PHE A 237 -9.01 -7.65 -9.33
N ILE A 238 -9.31 -6.43 -9.78
CA ILE A 238 -10.61 -5.80 -9.60
C ILE A 238 -11.37 -5.90 -10.93
N GLU A 239 -12.39 -6.76 -11.00
CA GLU A 239 -13.29 -6.80 -12.15
C GLU A 239 -14.16 -5.53 -12.19
N GLY A 240 -14.01 -4.69 -13.23
CA GLY A 240 -15.04 -3.72 -13.62
C GLY A 240 -14.98 -2.32 -13.01
N TRP A 241 -13.81 -1.69 -12.96
CA TRP A 241 -13.71 -0.22 -12.93
C TRP A 241 -13.94 0.38 -14.33
#